data_AF-A0A956Y2I6-F1
#
_entry.id   AF-A0A956Y2I6-F1
#
_cell.length_a   1.000
_cell.length_b   1.000
_cell.length_c   1.000
_cell.angle_alpha   90.00
_cell.angle_beta   90.00
_cell.angle_gamma   90.00
#
_symmetry.space_group_name_H-M   'P 1'
#
loop_
_entity.id
_entity.type
_entity.pdbx_description
1 polymer ?
#
loop_
_entity_poly.entity_id
_entity_poly.type
_entity_poly.pdbx_seq_one_letter_code
_entity_poly.pdbx_strand_id
1 'polypeptide(L)' 'MPYNFSWYDDEHSIIHVDIRGEVSWEAWHIAVGSICEMIPSVNHRVDLILDDKVGMPPGNPMPHMQASIKKLQ' A
#
# COMPACT_ATOMS: atom_id res chain seq x y z
N MET A 1 -9.08 5.57 -10.35
CA MET A 1 -8.55 5.51 -8.97
C MET A 1 -7.07 5.85 -8.99
N PRO A 2 -6.52 6.46 -7.94
CA PRO A 2 -5.09 6.80 -7.87
C PRO A 2 -4.18 5.59 -7.64
N TYR A 3 -4.73 4.39 -7.47
CA TYR A 3 -3.99 3.15 -7.26
C TYR A 3 -4.15 2.23 -8.45
N ASN A 4 -3.03 1.75 -8.99
CA ASN A 4 -3.00 0.67 -9.97
C ASN A 4 -2.37 -0.56 -9.34
N PHE A 5 -3.07 -1.69 -9.39
CA PHE A 5 -2.63 -2.96 -8.81
C PHE A 5 -2.20 -3.92 -9.92
N SER A 6 -1.10 -4.60 -9.71
CA SER A 6 -0.63 -5.67 -10.58
C SER A 6 0.17 -6.70 -9.79
N TRP A 7 0.15 -7.95 -10.24
CA TRP A 7 1.19 -8.89 -9.85
C TRP A 7 2.50 -8.49 -10.50
N TYR A 8 3.57 -8.42 -9.71
CA TYR A 8 4.89 -8.03 -10.20
C TYR A 8 5.61 -9.19 -10.91
N ASP A 9 5.26 -10.42 -10.54
CA ASP A 9 5.86 -11.65 -11.03
C ASP A 9 4.79 -12.67 -11.44
N ASP A 10 5.19 -13.64 -12.25
CA ASP A 10 4.29 -14.70 -12.75
C ASP A 10 3.84 -15.66 -11.64
N GLU A 11 4.63 -15.77 -10.56
CA GLU A 11 4.30 -16.58 -9.38
C GLU A 11 3.25 -15.92 -8.48
N HIS A 12 2.86 -14.67 -8.78
CA HIS A 12 1.95 -13.88 -7.95
C HIS A 12 2.41 -13.85 -6.49
N SER A 13 3.72 -13.71 -6.25
CA SER A 13 4.31 -13.61 -4.91
C SER A 13 4.42 -12.16 -4.44
N ILE A 14 4.35 -11.20 -5.37
CA ILE A 14 4.47 -9.78 -5.07
C ILE A 14 3.31 -9.00 -5.70
N ILE A 15 2.55 -8.27 -4.88
CA ILE A 15 1.62 -7.24 -5.35
C ILE A 15 2.39 -5.93 -5.46
N HIS A 16 2.35 -5.33 -6.64
CA HIS A 16 2.86 -4.00 -6.90
C HIS A 16 1.70 -3.00 -6.96
N VAL A 17 1.81 -1.92 -6.19
CA VAL A 17 0.84 -0.82 -6.15
C VAL A 17 1.54 0.46 -6.59
N ASP A 18 1.17 0.96 -7.77
CA ASP A 18 1.63 2.24 -8.29
C ASP A 18 0.62 3.33 -7.92
N ILE A 19 1.07 4.29 -7.11
CA ILE A 19 0.21 5.34 -6.56
C ILE A 19 0.47 6.65 -7.31
N ARG A 20 -0.54 7.15 -8.02
CA ARG A 20 -0.48 8.37 -8.84
C ARG A 20 -1.72 9.23 -8.67
N GLY A 21 -1.53 10.55 -8.67
CA GLY A 21 -2.61 11.54 -8.53
C GLY A 21 -2.93 11.88 -7.07
N GLU A 22 -4.11 12.45 -6.85
CA GLU A 22 -4.54 12.85 -5.50
C GLU A 22 -5.05 11.65 -4.71
N VAL A 23 -4.48 11.47 -3.52
CA VAL A 23 -4.85 10.38 -2.61
C VAL A 23 -5.80 10.90 -1.54
N SER A 24 -6.95 10.25 -1.39
CA SER A 24 -7.89 10.44 -0.29
C SER A 24 -7.94 9.20 0.62
N TRP A 25 -8.40 9.38 1.86
CA TRP A 25 -8.66 8.27 2.77
C TRP A 25 -9.69 7.28 2.22
N GLU A 26 -10.73 7.77 1.56
CA GLU A 26 -11.72 6.92 0.89
C GLU A 26 -11.06 6.03 -0.16
N ALA A 27 -10.25 6.63 -1.05
CA ALA A 27 -9.53 5.88 -2.07
C ALA A 27 -8.54 4.86 -1.45
N TRP A 28 -7.88 5.23 -0.35
CA TRP A 28 -7.00 4.32 0.41
C TRP A 28 -7.78 3.11 0.97
N HIS A 29 -8.95 3.32 1.58
CA HIS A 29 -9.75 2.21 2.10
C HIS A 29 -10.19 1.25 0.99
N ILE A 30 -10.58 1.79 -0.17
CA ILE A 30 -10.95 0.95 -1.31
C ILE A 30 -9.72 0.16 -1.80
N ALA A 31 -8.56 0.80 -1.89
CA ALA A 31 -7.30 0.15 -2.28
C ALA A 31 -6.92 -1.01 -1.35
N VAL A 32 -7.03 -0.81 -0.03
CA VAL A 32 -6.79 -1.87 0.96
C VAL A 32 -7.78 -3.02 0.78
N GLY A 33 -9.06 -2.72 0.51
CA GLY A 33 -10.06 -3.73 0.19
C GLY A 33 -9.65 -4.61 -0.99
N SER A 34 -9.21 -3.99 -2.10
CA SER A 34 -8.75 -4.72 -3.28
C SER A 34 -7.55 -5.63 -2.99
N ILE A 35 -6.57 -5.17 -2.19
CA ILE A 35 -5.43 -6.01 -1.79
C ILE A 35 -5.90 -7.20 -0.94
N CYS A 36 -6.82 -6.98 0.00
CA CYS A 36 -7.40 -8.03 0.84
C CYS A 36 -8.19 -9.07 0.03
N GLU A 37 -8.70 -8.72 -1.15
CA GLU A 37 -9.34 -9.66 -2.09
C GLU A 37 -8.32 -10.41 -2.94
N MET A 38 -7.18 -9.80 -3.27
CA MET A 38 -6.12 -10.42 -4.08
C MET A 38 -5.31 -11.47 -3.29
N ILE A 39 -4.95 -11.18 -2.04
CA ILE A 39 -4.08 -12.07 -1.24
C ILE A 39 -4.64 -13.50 -1.10
N PRO A 40 -5.94 -13.71 -0.81
CA PRO A 40 -6.51 -15.06 -0.68
C PRO A 40 -6.55 -15.87 -1.98
N SER A 41 -6.26 -15.27 -3.14
CA SER A 41 -6.25 -15.99 -4.43
C SER A 41 -5.05 -16.92 -4.60
N VAL A 42 -4.07 -16.85 -3.69
CA VAL A 42 -2.86 -17.66 -3.68
C VAL A 42 -2.62 -18.31 -2.31
N ASN A 43 -1.89 -19.43 -2.28
CA ASN A 43 -1.65 -20.23 -1.07
C ASN A 43 -0.26 -20.03 -0.46
N HIS A 44 0.41 -18.93 -0.81
CA HIS A 44 1.76 -18.60 -0.35
C HIS A 44 1.82 -17.20 0.23
N ARG A 45 2.96 -16.85 0.85
CA ARG A 45 3.21 -15.49 1.33
C ARG A 45 3.21 -14.54 0.15
N VAL A 46 2.50 -13.42 0.30
CA VAL A 46 2.51 -12.31 -0.65
C VAL A 46 3.22 -11.12 -0.02
N ASP A 47 4.21 -10.59 -0.72
CA ASP A 47 4.85 -9.32 -0.37
C ASP A 47 4.16 -8.16 -1.11
N LEU A 48 4.16 -6.97 -0.50
CA LEU A 48 3.53 -5.78 -1.04
C LEU A 48 4.58 -4.70 -1.29
N ILE A 49 4.67 -4.23 -2.53
CA ILE A 49 5.49 -3.07 -2.90
C ILE A 49 4.56 -1.89 -3.17
N LEU A 50 4.72 -0.82 -2.38
CA LEU A 50 4.04 0.46 -2.59
C LEU A 50 5.02 1.44 -3.26
N ASP A 51 4.82 1.72 -4.55
CA ASP A 51 5.53 2.77 -5.28
C ASP A 51 4.73 4.08 -5.15
N ASP A 52 5.02 4.80 -4.07
CA ASP A 52 4.39 6.08 -3.74
C ASP A 52 5.17 7.25 -4.34
N LYS A 53 4.56 7.94 -5.33
CA LYS A 53 5.12 9.14 -5.96
C LYS A 53 4.43 10.45 -5.54
N VAL A 54 3.37 10.36 -4.76
CA VAL A 54 2.45 11.49 -4.50
C VAL A 54 2.28 11.80 -3.02
N GLY A 55 2.72 10.88 -2.16
CA GLY A 55 2.58 10.97 -0.72
C GLY A 55 1.25 10.42 -0.24
N MET A 56 1.24 10.12 1.05
CA MET A 56 0.05 9.61 1.75
C MET A 56 -0.92 10.74 2.13
N PRO A 57 -2.22 10.44 2.29
CA PRO A 57 -3.22 11.46 2.61
C PRO A 57 -2.95 12.11 3.98
N PRO A 58 -3.35 13.39 4.17
CA PRO A 58 -3.17 14.10 5.44
C PRO A 58 -3.75 13.32 6.63
N GLY A 59 -3.00 13.28 7.74
CA GLY A 59 -3.34 12.50 8.94
C GLY A 59 -2.79 11.08 8.96
N ASN A 60 -1.94 10.69 8.01
CA ASN A 60 -1.23 9.40 8.06
C ASN A 60 -0.47 9.24 9.39
N PRO A 61 -0.61 8.11 10.12
CA PRO A 61 0.11 7.86 11.37
C PRO A 61 1.61 7.62 11.20
N MET A 62 2.11 7.31 9.99
CA MET A 62 3.52 6.95 9.76
C MET A 62 4.52 8.03 10.18
N PRO A 63 4.32 9.33 9.85
CA PRO A 63 5.11 10.42 10.43
C PRO A 63 5.17 10.40 11.97
N HIS A 64 4.05 10.11 12.64
CA HIS A 64 3.98 10.05 14.10
C HIS A 64 4.72 8.82 14.67
N MET A 65 4.63 7.66 14.01
CA MET A 65 5.43 6.48 14.37
C MET A 65 6.93 6.73 14.21
N GLN A 66 7.36 7.31 13.08
CA GLN A 66 8.76 7.67 12.86
C GLN A 66 9.29 8.63 13.93
N ALA A 67 8.52 9.66 14.28
CA ALA A 67 8.87 10.60 15.33
C ALA A 67 8.98 9.91 16.71
N SER A 68 8.13 8.93 16.98
CA SER A 68 8.13 8.17 18.24
C SER A 68 9.34 7.25 18.34
N ILE A 69 9.68 6.53 17.27
CA ILE A 69 10.86 5.65 17.21
C ILE A 69 12.15 6.44 17.41
N LYS A 70 12.28 7.60 16.78
CA LYS A 70 13.47 8.47 16.93
C LYS A 70 13.66 8.99 18.36
N LYS A 71 12.60 9.08 19.17
CA LYS A 71 12.69 9.49 20.58
C LYS A 71 13.08 8.35 21.52
N LEU A 72 13.06 7.10 21.04
CA LEU A 72 13.46 5.91 21.80
C LEU A 72 14.93 5.52 21.56
N GLN A 73 15.63 6.23 20.67
CA GLN A 73 17.08 6.12 20.43
C GLN A 73 17.82 7.20 21.21
#